data_AF-A0A941SQU8-F1
#
_entry.id   AF-A0A941SQU8-F1
#
_cell.length_a   1.000
_cell.length_b   1.000
_cell.length_c   1.000
_cell.angle_alpha   90.00
_cell.angle_beta   90.00
_cell.angle_gamma   90.00
#
_symmetry.space_group_name_H-M   'P 1'
#
loop_
_entity.id
_entity.type
_entity.pdbx_description
1 polymer ?
#
loop_
_entity_poly.entity_id
_entity_poly.type
_entity_poly.pdbx_seq_one_letter_code
_entity_poly.pdbx_strand_id
1 'polypeptide(L)'
;MNISDDSIIERVGLRKIDSILIKPVTNIPDTLNIFNPHLFSIARSGLIPIDSFKISEESVLLEKKEQLSIIRTKLIKQAIDTLQADLDFDIVSRRESNFKEFFSKTLKTLNQTHFDLFMWSVTKEMIKLMESP
;
A
#
# COMPACT_ATOMS: atom_id res chain seq x y z
N MET A 1 7.61 -20.57 25.76
CA MET A 1 7.22 -19.35 26.48
C MET A 1 5.70 -19.41 26.59
N ASN A 2 5.15 -19.70 27.78
CA ASN A 2 3.70 -19.69 27.97
C ASN A 2 3.28 -18.23 28.17
N ILE A 3 2.73 -17.62 27.12
CA ILE A 3 2.16 -16.28 27.23
C ILE A 3 0.77 -16.46 27.87
N SER A 4 0.55 -15.88 29.04
CA SER A 4 -0.77 -15.95 29.68
C SER A 4 -1.78 -15.15 28.86
N ASP A 5 -3.02 -15.62 28.79
CA ASP A 5 -4.12 -14.92 28.10
C ASP A 5 -4.38 -13.51 28.66
N ASP A 6 -3.89 -13.23 29.87
CA ASP A 6 -3.95 -11.92 30.55
C ASP A 6 -2.84 -10.95 30.13
N SER A 7 -1.91 -11.37 29.26
CA SER A 7 -0.83 -10.50 28.79
C SER A 7 -1.40 -9.36 27.94
N ILE A 8 -1.08 -8.12 28.32
CA ILE A 8 -1.49 -6.91 27.62
C ILE A 8 -0.58 -6.69 26.40
N ILE A 9 -1.19 -6.47 25.24
CA ILE A 9 -0.55 -6.08 24.00
C ILE A 9 -0.80 -4.58 23.83
N GLU A 10 0.24 -3.77 23.99
CA GLU A 10 0.15 -2.30 23.92
C GLU A 10 -0.04 -1.79 22.49
N ARG A 11 0.61 -2.45 21.52
CA ARG A 11 0.60 -2.04 20.11
C ARG A 11 0.70 -3.22 19.18
N VAL A 12 0.07 -3.09 18.02
CA VAL A 12 0.10 -4.10 16.96
C VAL A 12 0.28 -3.42 15.63
N GLY A 13 1.30 -3.86 14.89
CA GLY A 13 1.51 -3.45 13.50
C GLY A 13 1.13 -4.56 12.53
N LEU A 14 0.55 -4.18 11.39
CA LEU A 14 0.45 -5.03 10.21
C LEU A 14 0.96 -4.23 9.03
N ARG A 15 1.92 -4.79 8.28
CA ARG A 15 2.47 -4.20 7.07
C ARG A 15 2.25 -5.14 5.89
N LYS A 16 1.80 -4.59 4.77
CA LYS A 16 1.67 -5.31 3.49
C LYS A 16 2.31 -4.48 2.39
N ILE A 17 3.02 -5.18 1.50
CA ILE A 17 3.67 -4.58 0.34
C ILE A 17 3.17 -5.34 -0.87
N ASP A 18 2.43 -4.65 -1.72
CA ASP A 18 1.94 -5.17 -2.99
C ASP A 18 2.82 -4.62 -4.12
N SER A 19 3.58 -5.51 -4.76
CA SER A 19 4.48 -5.17 -5.86
C SER A 19 3.87 -5.58 -7.20
N ILE A 20 3.64 -4.61 -8.07
CA ILE A 20 2.96 -4.77 -9.36
C ILE A 20 3.97 -4.47 -10.47
N LEU A 21 4.26 -5.48 -11.29
CA LEU A 21 5.08 -5.32 -12.49
C LEU A 21 4.18 -4.97 -13.68
N ILE A 22 4.48 -3.85 -14.34
CA ILE A 22 3.68 -3.30 -15.43
C ILE A 22 4.50 -3.35 -16.72
N LYS A 23 3.98 -4.05 -17.72
CA LYS A 23 4.58 -4.21 -19.04
C LYS A 23 3.52 -4.58 -20.11
N PRO A 24 3.67 -4.10 -21.36
CA PRO A 24 4.63 -3.09 -21.81
C PRO A 24 4.18 -1.67 -21.41
N VAL A 25 5.13 -0.81 -21.06
CA VAL A 25 4.90 0.61 -20.74
C VAL A 25 5.19 1.45 -21.97
N THR A 26 4.15 1.98 -22.59
CA THR A 26 4.26 2.90 -23.74
C THR A 26 4.23 4.37 -23.30
N ASN A 27 3.46 4.67 -22.26
CA ASN A 27 3.26 6.01 -21.72
C ASN A 27 3.04 5.93 -20.20
N ILE A 28 3.81 6.67 -19.40
CA ILE A 28 3.71 6.65 -17.93
C ILE A 28 2.33 7.10 -17.44
N PRO A 29 1.85 8.32 -17.77
CA PRO A 29 0.50 8.75 -17.37
C PRO A 29 -0.60 7.73 -17.62
N ASP A 30 -0.65 7.15 -18.83
CA ASP A 30 -1.68 6.17 -19.20
C ASP A 30 -1.53 4.88 -18.40
N THR A 31 -0.30 4.39 -18.26
CA THR A 31 0.03 3.20 -17.46
C THR A 31 -0.42 3.36 -16.02
N LEU A 32 -0.27 4.56 -15.46
CA LEU A 32 -0.64 4.83 -14.07
C LEU A 32 -2.16 5.00 -13.88
N ASN A 33 -3.00 5.03 -14.92
CA ASN A 33 -4.46 5.11 -14.78
C ASN A 33 -5.08 3.90 -14.08
N ILE A 34 -4.34 2.79 -13.94
CA ILE A 34 -4.73 1.63 -13.11
C ILE A 34 -4.66 1.91 -11.60
N PHE A 35 -4.03 3.01 -11.20
CA PHE A 35 -3.92 3.46 -9.81
C PHE A 35 -4.78 4.69 -9.52
N ASN A 36 -5.07 4.90 -8.25
CA ASN A 36 -5.68 6.13 -7.76
C ASN A 36 -4.92 7.38 -8.26
N PRO A 37 -5.60 8.42 -8.75
CA PRO A 37 -4.95 9.62 -9.27
C PRO A 37 -4.15 10.41 -8.21
N HIS A 38 -4.42 10.19 -6.92
CA HIS A 38 -3.67 10.80 -5.83
C HIS A 38 -2.32 10.12 -5.56
N LEU A 39 -2.02 9.00 -6.23
CA LEU A 39 -0.75 8.30 -6.13
C LEU A 39 0.14 8.58 -7.34
N PHE A 40 1.46 8.59 -7.12
CA PHE A 40 2.47 8.79 -8.15
C PHE A 40 2.36 10.17 -8.82
N SER A 41 1.94 11.18 -8.05
CA SER A 41 1.75 12.55 -8.50
C SER A 41 2.95 13.11 -9.26
N ILE A 42 4.17 12.86 -8.79
CA ILE A 42 5.39 13.33 -9.45
C ILE A 42 5.60 12.61 -10.78
N ALA A 43 5.43 11.29 -10.83
CA ALA A 43 5.55 10.53 -12.07
C ALA A 43 4.48 10.92 -13.11
N ARG A 44 3.26 11.24 -12.65
CA ARG A 44 2.15 11.73 -13.48
C ARG A 44 2.32 13.17 -13.96
N SER A 45 3.06 13.99 -13.23
CA SER A 45 3.21 15.42 -13.53
C SER A 45 3.90 15.72 -14.86
N GLY A 46 4.62 14.74 -15.43
CA GLY A 46 5.41 14.95 -16.64
C GLY A 46 6.66 15.81 -16.42
N LEU A 47 6.99 16.18 -15.16
CA LEU A 47 8.17 16.98 -14.83
C LEU A 47 9.49 16.29 -15.20
N ILE A 48 9.50 14.95 -15.24
CA ILE A 48 10.70 14.15 -15.53
C ILE A 48 10.44 13.33 -16.79
N PRO A 49 11.25 13.47 -17.85
CA PRO A 49 11.16 12.62 -19.03
C PRO A 49 11.30 11.14 -18.67
N ILE A 50 10.51 10.27 -19.31
CA ILE A 50 10.48 8.82 -19.06
C ILE A 50 11.88 8.18 -19.16
N ASP A 51 12.72 8.66 -20.07
CA ASP A 51 14.08 8.15 -20.26
C ASP A 51 15.02 8.50 -19.11
N SER A 52 14.75 9.61 -18.42
CA SER A 52 15.51 10.06 -17.24
C SER A 52 14.90 9.58 -15.93
N PHE A 53 13.68 9.02 -15.96
CA PHE A 53 13.01 8.47 -14.80
C PHE A 53 13.67 7.18 -14.34
N LYS A 54 14.05 7.13 -13.04
CA LYS A 54 14.57 5.91 -12.40
C LYS A 54 13.66 5.42 -11.28
N ILE A 55 13.31 6.34 -10.39
CA ILE A 55 12.54 6.06 -9.19
C ILE A 55 11.73 7.29 -8.80
N SER A 56 10.50 7.07 -8.35
CA SER A 56 9.70 8.05 -7.61
C SER A 56 9.14 7.38 -6.38
N GLU A 57 9.29 8.01 -5.23
CA GLU A 57 8.78 7.52 -3.96
C GLU A 57 7.98 8.63 -3.27
N GLU A 58 6.78 8.29 -2.83
CA GLU A 58 5.86 9.19 -2.14
C GLU A 58 5.43 8.52 -0.84
N SER A 59 5.32 9.30 0.23
CA SER A 59 4.89 8.78 1.53
C SER A 59 3.92 9.73 2.20
N VAL A 60 2.83 9.17 2.74
CA VAL A 60 1.84 9.89 3.53
C VAL A 60 1.71 9.23 4.89
N LEU A 61 1.83 10.04 5.95
CA LEU A 61 1.58 9.63 7.32
C LEU A 61 0.19 10.11 7.75
N LEU A 62 -0.66 9.18 8.17
CA LEU A 62 -1.97 9.46 8.72
C LEU A 62 -1.97 9.05 10.19
N GLU A 63 -2.21 10.02 11.06
CA GLU A 63 -2.26 9.79 12.50
C GLU A 63 -3.67 10.09 13.05
N LYS A 64 -4.22 9.11 13.76
CA LYS A 64 -5.42 9.21 14.57
C LYS A 64 -5.05 8.81 16.00
N LYS A 65 -5.92 9.17 16.97
CA LYS A 65 -5.68 8.92 18.41
C LYS A 65 -5.16 7.51 18.72
N GLU A 66 -5.76 6.49 18.13
CA GLU A 66 -5.44 5.07 18.40
C GLU A 66 -4.82 4.34 17.20
N GLN A 67 -4.51 5.04 16.12
CA GLN A 67 -4.02 4.42 14.89
C GLN A 67 -3.00 5.30 14.17
N LEU A 68 -1.89 4.68 13.77
CA LEU A 68 -0.95 5.25 12.83
C LEU A 68 -1.05 4.48 11.52
N SER A 69 -0.99 5.17 10.38
CA SER A 69 -0.93 4.53 9.07
C SER A 69 0.07 5.25 8.20
N ILE A 70 0.97 4.49 7.58
CA ILE A 70 1.93 4.98 6.61
C ILE A 70 1.58 4.35 5.28
N ILE A 71 1.34 5.19 4.28
CA ILE A 71 1.13 4.80 2.91
C ILE A 71 2.38 5.22 2.17
N ARG A 72 3.15 4.27 1.64
CA ARG A 72 4.31 4.54 0.78
C ARG A 72 4.02 3.96 -0.59
N THR A 73 4.25 4.76 -1.62
CA THR A 73 4.17 4.30 -3.00
C THR A 73 5.50 4.53 -3.67
N LYS A 74 5.95 3.53 -4.41
CA LYS A 74 7.25 3.57 -5.08
C LYS A 74 7.10 3.09 -6.51
N LEU A 75 7.54 3.89 -7.46
CA LEU A 75 7.57 3.54 -8.87
C LEU A 75 9.02 3.44 -9.31
N ILE A 76 9.41 2.31 -9.89
CA ILE A 76 10.78 1.99 -10.28
C ILE A 76 10.82 1.62 -11.76
N LYS A 77 11.73 2.22 -12.53
CA LYS A 77 12.02 1.78 -13.90
C LYS A 77 12.97 0.58 -13.87
N GLN A 78 12.46 -0.58 -14.27
CA GLN A 78 13.22 -1.84 -14.32
C GLN A 78 13.89 -2.03 -15.68
N ALA A 79 13.21 -1.63 -16.77
CA ALA A 79 13.72 -1.70 -18.14
C ALA A 79 13.12 -0.56 -19.00
N ILE A 80 13.38 -0.57 -20.30
CA ILE A 80 12.87 0.45 -21.25
C ILE A 80 11.34 0.53 -21.20
N ASP A 81 10.66 -0.62 -21.18
CA ASP A 81 9.21 -0.78 -21.28
C ASP A 81 8.58 -1.42 -20.04
N THR A 82 9.30 -1.42 -18.91
CA THR A 82 8.89 -2.12 -17.69
C THR A 82 9.02 -1.21 -16.48
N LEU A 83 7.90 -1.06 -15.77
CA LEU A 83 7.83 -0.37 -14.48
C LEU A 83 7.43 -1.35 -13.38
N GLN A 84 7.91 -1.11 -12.17
CA GLN A 84 7.41 -1.74 -10.96
C GLN A 84 6.78 -0.67 -10.07
N ALA A 85 5.54 -0.89 -9.65
CA ALA A 85 4.85 -0.07 -8.68
C ALA A 85 4.71 -0.88 -7.37
N ASP A 86 5.27 -0.38 -6.28
CA ASP A 86 5.08 -0.92 -4.95
C ASP A 86 4.06 -0.05 -4.19
N LEU A 87 3.08 -0.70 -3.59
CA LEU A 87 2.13 -0.13 -2.64
C LEU A 87 2.44 -0.71 -1.26
N ASP A 88 3.08 0.07 -0.39
CA ASP A 88 3.47 -0.33 0.96
C ASP A 88 2.57 0.37 1.99
N PHE A 89 1.69 -0.41 2.59
CA PHE A 89 0.83 0.03 3.67
C PHE A 89 1.38 -0.51 4.98
N ASP A 90 1.54 0.37 5.97
CA ASP A 90 2.01 0.04 7.32
C ASP A 90 1.04 0.64 8.33
N ILE A 91 0.30 -0.21 9.04
CA ILE A 91 -0.79 0.22 9.93
C ILE A 91 -0.49 -0.28 11.33
N VAL A 92 -0.47 0.63 12.29
CA VAL A 92 -0.25 0.33 13.71
C VAL A 92 -1.47 0.74 14.53
N SER A 93 -2.08 -0.24 15.20
CA SER A 93 -3.03 0.01 16.30
C SER A 93 -2.25 0.31 17.57
N ARG A 94 -2.61 1.41 18.23
CA ARG A 94 -2.10 1.82 19.56
C ARG A 94 -3.10 1.54 20.67
N ARG A 95 -4.20 0.87 20.35
CA ARG A 95 -5.18 0.43 21.33
C ARG A 95 -4.67 -0.81 22.05
N GLU A 96 -4.60 -0.72 23.36
CA GLU A 96 -4.30 -1.86 24.24
C GLU A 96 -5.34 -2.98 24.03
N SER A 97 -4.87 -4.21 23.96
CA SER A 97 -5.72 -5.40 23.83
C SER A 97 -5.07 -6.59 24.51
N ASN A 98 -5.86 -7.58 24.94
CA ASN A 98 -5.32 -8.88 25.37
C ASN A 98 -5.20 -9.83 24.18
N PHE A 99 -4.60 -11.00 24.40
CA PHE A 99 -4.39 -12.01 23.35
C PHE A 99 -5.68 -12.43 22.64
N LYS A 100 -6.78 -12.59 23.39
CA LYS A 100 -8.07 -12.98 22.84
C LYS A 100 -8.67 -11.89 21.94
N GLU A 101 -8.67 -10.63 22.39
CA GLU A 101 -9.16 -9.50 21.61
C GLU A 101 -8.29 -9.24 20.38
N PHE A 102 -6.97 -9.42 20.52
CA PHE A 102 -6.02 -9.27 19.42
C PHE A 102 -6.36 -10.18 18.23
N PHE A 103 -6.44 -11.50 18.44
CA PHE A 103 -6.71 -12.44 17.36
C PHE A 103 -8.16 -12.40 16.87
N SER A 104 -9.12 -12.18 17.77
CA SER A 104 -10.54 -12.18 17.39
C SER A 104 -10.99 -10.91 16.67
N LYS A 105 -10.34 -9.77 16.96
CA LYS A 105 -10.80 -8.44 16.53
C LYS A 105 -9.69 -7.57 15.93
N THR A 106 -8.66 -7.22 16.69
CA THR A 106 -7.65 -6.21 16.27
C THR A 106 -7.00 -6.59 14.95
N LEU A 107 -6.55 -7.84 14.82
CA LEU A 107 -5.89 -8.33 13.60
C LEU A 107 -6.85 -8.30 12.39
N LYS A 108 -8.13 -8.65 12.59
CA LYS A 108 -9.14 -8.60 11.52
C LYS A 108 -9.39 -7.17 11.06
N THR A 109 -9.49 -6.22 11.99
CA THR A 109 -9.67 -4.80 11.67
C THR A 109 -8.47 -4.25 10.91
N LEU A 110 -7.24 -4.56 11.33
CA LEU A 110 -6.04 -4.16 10.60
C LEU A 110 -6.04 -4.75 9.19
N ASN A 111 -6.35 -6.05 9.05
CA ASN A 111 -6.41 -6.71 7.76
C ASN A 111 -7.47 -6.12 6.82
N GLN A 112 -8.64 -5.76 7.35
CA GLN A 112 -9.69 -5.09 6.58
C GLN A 112 -9.22 -3.69 6.14
N THR A 113 -8.58 -2.93 7.02
CA THR A 113 -8.06 -1.59 6.69
C THR A 113 -7.02 -1.67 5.58
N HIS A 114 -6.15 -2.70 5.59
CA HIS A 114 -5.22 -2.97 4.49
C HIS A 114 -5.94 -3.22 3.17
N PHE A 115 -6.97 -4.07 3.19
CA PHE A 115 -7.76 -4.34 2.00
C PHE A 115 -8.42 -3.07 1.47
N ASP A 116 -9.02 -2.26 2.34
CA ASP A 116 -9.66 -1.00 1.96
C ASP A 116 -8.65 -0.01 1.36
N LEU A 117 -7.43 0.07 1.91
CA LEU A 117 -6.35 0.91 1.37
C LEU A 117 -5.86 0.41 0.01
N PHE A 118 -5.71 -0.90 -0.16
CA PHE A 118 -5.38 -1.49 -1.45
C PHE A 118 -6.46 -1.15 -2.49
N MET A 119 -7.73 -1.40 -2.16
CA MET A 119 -8.87 -1.10 -3.04
C MET A 119 -9.01 0.39 -3.35
N TRP A 120 -8.66 1.27 -2.41
CA TRP A 120 -8.57 2.71 -2.66
C TRP A 120 -7.43 3.07 -3.61
N SER A 121 -6.31 2.34 -3.55
CA SER A 121 -5.08 2.62 -4.30
C SER A 121 -5.15 2.20 -5.76
N VAL A 122 -6.05 1.31 -6.12
CA VAL A 122 -6.23 0.78 -7.48
C VAL A 122 -7.57 1.21 -8.08
N THR A 123 -7.68 1.24 -9.40
CA THR A 123 -8.95 1.55 -10.09
C THR A 123 -9.76 0.29 -10.37
N LYS A 124 -11.02 0.47 -10.78
CA LYS A 124 -11.89 -0.63 -11.24
C LYS A 124 -11.29 -1.40 -12.41
N GLU A 125 -10.47 -0.76 -13.23
CA GLU A 125 -9.78 -1.41 -14.33
C GLU A 125 -8.74 -2.41 -13.82
N MET A 126 -7.90 -2.00 -12.86
CA MET A 126 -6.95 -2.90 -12.21
C MET A 126 -7.65 -4.07 -11.51
N ILE A 127 -8.76 -3.80 -10.82
CA ILE A 127 -9.55 -4.86 -10.16
C ILE A 127 -10.03 -5.89 -11.18
N LYS A 128 -10.56 -5.44 -12.32
CA LYS A 128 -10.96 -6.34 -13.42
C LYS A 128 -9.78 -7.14 -13.97
N LEU A 129 -8.59 -6.53 -14.10
CA LEU A 129 -7.39 -7.23 -14.55
C LEU A 129 -6.98 -8.33 -13.56
N MET A 130 -7.12 -8.11 -12.25
CA MET A 130 -6.83 -9.10 -11.22
C MET A 130 -7.87 -10.23 -11.15
N GLU A 131 -9.12 -9.92 -11.49
CA GLU A 131 -10.23 -10.90 -11.51
C GLU A 131 -10.30 -11.69 -12.83
N SER A 132 -9.61 -11.22 -13.88
CA SER A 132 -9.57 -11.89 -15.17
C SER A 132 -8.56 -13.06 -15.12
N PRO A 133 -9.01 -14.31 -15.34
CA PRO A 133 -8.17 -15.50 -15.21
C PRO A 133 -7.10 -15.63 -16.30
#